data_AF-A0A8T4LGN1-F1
#
_entry.id   AF-A0A8T4LGN1-F1
#
_cell.length_a   1.000
_cell.length_b   1.000
_cell.length_c   1.000
_cell.angle_alpha   90.00
_cell.angle_beta   90.00
_cell.angle_gamma   90.00
#
_symmetry.space_group_name_H-M   'P 1'
#
loop_
_entity.id
_entity.type
_entity.pdbx_description
1 polymer ?
#
loop_
_entity_poly.entity_id
_entity_poly.type
_entity_poly.pdbx_seq_one_letter_code
_entity_poly.pdbx_strand_id
1 'polypeptide(L)' 'REDIRDLIRLLNPEHIIPSHGDLKKQSGTLDLAQEMGYKINKTVHSMQNGQALILK' A
#
# COMPACT_ATOMS: atom_id res chain seq x y z
N ARG A 1 1.90 9.67 8.38
CA ARG A 1 2.83 9.25 7.28
C ARG A 1 4.03 8.53 7.88
N GLU A 2 4.63 9.04 8.95
CA GLU A 2 5.79 8.39 9.59
C GLU A 2 5.43 7.06 10.29
N ASP A 3 4.30 6.97 10.98
CA ASP A 3 3.90 5.72 11.64
C ASP A 3 3.73 4.56 10.64
N ILE A 4 3.19 4.85 9.45
CA ILE A 4 3.02 3.88 8.37
C ILE A 4 4.39 3.48 7.80
N ARG A 5 5.33 4.42 7.68
CA ARG A 5 6.69 4.13 7.23
C ARG A 5 7.39 3.18 8.21
N ASP A 6 7.28 3.46 9.51
CA ASP A 6 7.89 2.63 10.54
C ASP A 6 7.23 1.26 10.59
N LEU A 7 5.92 1.17 10.42
CA LEU A 7 5.20 -0.09 10.30
C LEU A 7 5.69 -0.93 9.12
N ILE A 8 5.86 -0.33 7.94
CA ILE A 8 6.38 -1.02 6.75
C ILE A 8 7.81 -1.50 7.00
N ARG A 9 8.66 -0.69 7.66
CA ARG A 9 10.04 -1.08 8.00
C ARG A 9 10.10 -2.23 9.01
N LEU A 10 9.22 -2.23 10.00
CA LEU A 10 9.15 -3.27 11.03
C LEU A 10 8.67 -4.60 10.46
N LEU A 11 7.64 -4.57 9.60
CA LEU A 11 7.02 -5.78 9.07
C LEU A 11 7.69 -6.30 7.78
N ASN A 12 8.39 -5.42 7.04
CA ASN A 12 8.97 -5.70 5.73
C ASN A 12 8.03 -6.52 4.81
N PRO A 13 6.80 -6.06 4.55
CA PRO A 13 5.80 -6.84 3.84
C PRO A 13 6.17 -7.02 2.37
N GLU A 14 5.80 -8.15 1.76
CA GLU A 14 5.92 -8.36 0.32
C GLU A 14 4.83 -7.60 -0.48
N HIS A 15 3.65 -7.46 0.12
CA HIS A 15 2.51 -6.77 -0.47
C HIS A 15 1.88 -5.76 0.49
N ILE A 16 1.60 -4.55 -0.01
CA ILE A 16 0.92 -3.49 0.72
C ILE A 16 -0.42 -3.20 0.05
N ILE A 17 -1.50 -3.29 0.83
CA ILE A 17 -2.86 -3.00 0.36
C ILE A 17 -3.43 -1.90 1.27
N PRO A 18 -3.28 -0.61 0.90
CA PRO A 18 -3.89 0.46 1.67
C PRO A 18 -5.40 0.26 1.72
N SER A 19 -5.91 0.11 2.92
CA SER A 19 -7.33 -0.07 3.21
C SER A 19 -7.81 1.10 4.06
N HIS A 20 -9.12 1.33 4.05
CA HIS A 20 -9.82 2.31 4.88
C HIS A 20 -9.61 3.79 4.47
N GLY A 21 -10.60 4.34 3.76
CA GLY A 21 -10.66 5.75 3.33
C GLY A 21 -10.66 5.91 1.81
N ASP A 22 -11.04 7.10 1.34
CA ASP A 22 -11.07 7.43 -0.09
C ASP A 22 -9.70 7.33 -0.77
N LEU A 23 -9.71 7.22 -2.10
CA LEU A 23 -8.50 7.16 -2.95
C LEU A 23 -7.50 8.29 -2.65
N LYS A 24 -7.97 9.49 -2.27
CA LYS A 24 -7.12 10.62 -1.87
C LYS A 24 -6.36 10.38 -0.55
N LYS A 25 -6.92 9.62 0.38
CA LYS A 25 -6.22 9.25 1.62
C LYS A 25 -5.22 8.14 1.36
N GLN A 26 -5.58 7.20 0.48
CA GLN A 26 -4.72 6.10 0.09
C GLN A 26 -3.51 6.56 -0.75
N SER A 27 -3.66 7.63 -1.56
CA SER A 27 -2.57 8.14 -2.40
C SER A 27 -1.32 8.49 -1.59
N GLY A 28 -1.48 9.09 -0.40
CA GLY A 28 -0.33 9.40 0.47
C GLY A 28 0.44 8.17 0.95
N THR A 29 -0.24 7.02 1.11
CA THR A 29 0.38 5.74 1.44
C THR A 29 1.00 5.08 0.21
N LEU A 30 0.36 5.20 -0.96
CA LEU A 30 0.90 4.72 -2.23
C LEU A 30 2.19 5.44 -2.63
N ASP A 31 2.23 6.76 -2.46
CA ASP A 31 3.42 7.58 -2.73
C ASP A 31 4.56 7.17 -1.80
N LEU A 32 4.29 7.03 -0.49
CA LEU A 32 5.28 6.56 0.47
C LEU A 32 5.79 5.14 0.13
N ALA A 33 4.89 4.22 -0.22
CA ALA A 33 5.28 2.87 -0.60
C ALA A 33 6.17 2.88 -1.85
N GLN A 34 5.87 3.72 -2.84
CA GLN A 34 6.73 3.91 -4.02
C GLN A 34 8.11 4.43 -3.65
N GLU A 35 8.19 5.45 -2.78
CA GLU A 35 9.46 5.99 -2.28
C GLU A 35 10.29 4.92 -1.55
N MET A 36 9.63 3.96 -0.90
CA MET A 36 10.26 2.82 -0.22
C MET A 36 10.65 1.66 -1.15
N GLY A 37 10.39 1.78 -2.46
CA GLY A 37 10.77 0.78 -3.46
C GLY A 37 9.66 -0.20 -3.86
N TYR A 38 8.44 -0.03 -3.34
CA TYR A 38 7.29 -0.83 -3.77
C TYR A 38 6.80 -0.38 -5.15
N LYS A 39 6.37 -1.34 -5.96
CA LYS A 39 5.91 -1.12 -7.33
C LYS A 39 4.39 -1.18 -7.38
N ILE A 40 3.76 -0.12 -7.89
CA ILE A 40 2.32 -0.08 -8.12
C ILE A 40 1.90 -1.27 -8.99
N ASN A 41 0.80 -1.91 -8.63
CA ASN A 41 0.22 -3.10 -9.29
C ASN A 41 1.13 -4.34 -9.28
N LYS A 42 2.19 -4.37 -8.47
CA LYS A 42 3.02 -5.55 -8.23
C LYS A 42 3.13 -5.86 -6.74
N THR A 43 3.65 -4.90 -5.98
CA THR A 43 3.84 -5.04 -4.53
C THR A 43 3.02 -4.05 -3.72
N VAL A 44 2.50 -2.98 -4.33
CA VAL A 44 1.48 -2.14 -3.72
C VAL A 44 0.22 -2.07 -4.60
N HIS A 45 -0.94 -2.32 -4.00
CA HIS A 45 -2.20 -2.54 -4.72
C HIS A 45 -3.28 -1.58 -4.23
N SER A 46 -3.72 -0.66 -5.10
CA SER A 46 -4.86 0.20 -4.82
C SER A 46 -6.14 -0.56 -5.16
N MET A 47 -6.96 -0.87 -4.15
CA MET A 47 -8.16 -1.66 -4.32
C MET A 47 -9.42 -0.84 -4.04
N GLN A 48 -10.47 -1.13 -4.81
CA GLN A 48 -11.82 -0.60 -4.62
C GLN A 48 -12.71 -1.65 -3.94
N ASN A 49 -13.76 -1.18 -3.28
CA ASN A 49 -14.73 -2.05 -2.62
C ASN A 49 -15.33 -3.06 -3.62
N GLY A 50 -15.25 -4.35 -3.29
CA GLY A 50 -15.73 -5.45 -4.14
C GLY A 50 -14.70 -5.99 -5.14
N GLN A 51 -13.51 -5.41 -5.24
CA GLN A 51 -12.42 -6.00 -6.02
C GLN A 51 -11.77 -7.16 -5.25
N ALA A 52 -11.44 -8.23 -5.97
CA ALA A 52 -10.66 -9.35 -5.46
C ALA A 52 -9.25 -9.30 -6.06
N LEU A 53 -8.24 -9.49 -5.21
CA LEU A 53 -6.84 -9.58 -5.62
C LEU A 53 -6.36 -11.01 -5.36
N ILE A 54 -5.80 -11.64 -6.40
CA ILE A 54 -5.14 -12.94 -6.28
C ILE A 54 -3.65 -12.66 -6.14
N LEU A 55 -3.13 -12.89 -4.93
CA LEU A 55 -1.68 -12.89 -4.68
C LEU A 55 -1.12 -14.23 -5.16
N LYS A 56 0.04 -14.20 -5.81
CA LYS A 56 0.74 -15.37 -6.34
C LYS A 56 2.02 -15.62 -5.57
#